data_AF-A0A537Z2W6-F1
#
_entry.id   AF-A0A537Z2W6-F1
#
_cell.length_a   1.000
_cell.length_b   1.000
_cell.length_c   1.000
_cell.angle_alpha   90.00
_cell.angle_beta   90.00
_cell.angle_gamma   90.00
#
_symmetry.space_group_name_H-M   'P 1'
#
loop_
_entity.id
_entity.type
_entity.pdbx_description
1 polymer ?
#
loop_
_entity_poly.entity_id
_entity_poly.type
_entity_poly.pdbx_seq_one_letter_code
_entity_poly.pdbx_strand_id
1 'polypeptide(L)'
;AGAVIGFLGGVVGLILGSLRMPALLRFVRADTARVIGTNLLVGVCVGVAGIAAHAPSGVDWTLFAIGSAASVPGALLGARLTGRLDERRLLQAVGIILVTAGVAAVLQGAL
;
A
#
# COMPACT_ATOMS: atom_id res chain seq x y z
N ALA A 1 9.02 1.49 -20.74
CA ALA A 1 9.00 2.34 -19.53
C ALA A 1 8.09 1.78 -18.43
N GLY A 2 6.84 1.40 -18.73
CA GLY A 2 5.86 0.93 -17.73
C GLY A 2 6.31 -0.23 -16.85
N ALA A 3 7.01 -1.24 -17.40
CA ALA A 3 7.50 -2.38 -16.60
C ALA A 3 8.53 -1.96 -15.53
N VAL A 4 9.42 -1.02 -15.84
CA VAL A 4 10.43 -0.50 -14.90
C VAL A 4 9.75 0.37 -13.83
N ILE A 5 8.82 1.22 -14.23
CA ILE A 5 8.06 2.08 -13.30
C ILE A 5 7.19 1.21 -12.38
N GLY A 6 6.54 0.17 -12.91
CA GLY A 6 5.76 -0.80 -12.16
C GLY A 6 6.62 -1.66 -11.22
N PHE A 7 7.80 -2.08 -11.66
CA PHE A 7 8.76 -2.80 -10.81
C PHE A 7 9.26 -1.91 -9.66
N LEU A 8 9.73 -0.70 -9.97
CA LEU A 8 10.19 0.25 -8.96
C LEU A 8 9.06 0.65 -8.00
N GLY A 9 7.87 0.96 -8.53
CA GLY A 9 6.69 1.30 -7.74
C GLY A 9 6.23 0.13 -6.86
N GLY A 10 6.26 -1.09 -7.37
CA GLY A 10 5.94 -2.30 -6.60
C GLY A 10 6.95 -2.57 -5.49
N VAL A 11 8.25 -2.49 -5.79
CA VAL A 11 9.32 -2.65 -4.78
C VAL A 11 9.21 -1.55 -3.71
N VAL A 12 9.01 -0.29 -4.10
CA VAL A 12 8.93 0.83 -3.15
C VAL A 12 7.60 0.81 -2.36
N GLY A 13 6.50 0.42 -2.98
CA GLY A 13 5.18 0.43 -2.35
C GLY A 13 4.93 -0.79 -1.46
N LEU A 14 5.01 -1.99 -2.05
CA LEU A 14 4.67 -3.25 -1.37
C LEU A 14 5.81 -3.75 -0.48
N ILE A 15 7.04 -3.78 -0.99
CA ILE A 15 8.17 -4.41 -0.27
C ILE A 15 8.60 -3.54 0.90
N LEU A 16 8.84 -2.23 0.69
CA LEU A 16 9.19 -1.33 1.78
C LEU A 16 8.06 -1.12 2.79
N GLY A 17 6.79 -1.23 2.39
CA GLY A 17 5.63 -1.09 3.28
C GLY A 17 5.39 -2.31 4.18
N SER A 18 5.50 -3.52 3.64
CA SER A 18 5.26 -4.76 4.38
C SER A 18 6.49 -5.29 5.11
N LEU A 19 7.71 -5.07 4.59
CA LEU A 19 8.95 -5.54 5.23
C LEU A 19 9.50 -4.59 6.29
N ARG A 20 9.13 -3.29 6.30
CA ARG A 20 9.61 -2.35 7.33
C ARG A 20 9.24 -2.80 8.73
N MET A 21 8.00 -3.25 8.90
CA MET A 21 7.46 -3.62 10.20
C MET A 21 8.20 -4.83 10.83
N PRO A 22 8.36 -5.98 10.15
CA PRO A 22 9.14 -7.10 10.69
C PRO A 22 10.63 -6.77 10.84
N ALA A 23 11.21 -5.95 9.95
CA ALA A 23 12.59 -5.51 10.07
C ALA A 23 12.81 -4.66 11.34
N LEU A 24 11.96 -3.67 11.59
CA LEU A 24 12.07 -2.82 12.79
C LEU A 24 11.85 -3.62 14.08
N LEU A 25 10.87 -4.53 14.10
CA LEU A 25 10.64 -5.42 15.25
C LEU A 25 11.86 -6.31 15.53
N ARG A 26 12.48 -6.88 14.50
CA ARG A 26 13.58 -7.84 14.65
C ARG A 26 14.93 -7.17 14.94
N PHE A 27 15.24 -6.05 14.29
CA PHE A 27 16.55 -5.40 14.37
C PHE A 27 16.61 -4.23 15.36
N VAL A 28 15.52 -3.48 15.51
CA VAL A 28 15.49 -2.28 16.39
C VAL A 28 14.91 -2.61 17.77
N ARG A 29 14.20 -3.75 17.92
CA ARG A 29 13.54 -4.19 19.18
C ARG A 29 12.67 -3.09 19.81
N ALA A 30 12.11 -2.22 18.98
CA ALA A 30 11.23 -1.14 19.43
C ALA A 30 9.83 -1.69 19.76
N ASP A 31 9.10 -0.98 20.63
CA ASP A 31 7.72 -1.31 20.95
C ASP A 31 6.87 -1.45 19.69
N THR A 32 6.02 -2.48 19.66
CA THR A 32 5.16 -2.79 18.51
C THR A 32 4.38 -1.56 18.06
N ALA A 33 3.77 -0.82 18.99
CA ALA A 33 3.03 0.41 18.71
C ALA A 33 3.87 1.48 17.99
N ARG A 34 5.13 1.65 18.37
CA ARG A 34 6.07 2.59 17.72
C ARG A 34 6.37 2.12 16.29
N VAL A 35 6.61 0.83 16.09
CA VAL A 35 6.89 0.28 14.77
C VAL A 35 5.70 0.42 13.81
N ILE A 36 4.47 0.14 14.27
CA ILE A 36 3.26 0.35 13.46
C ILE A 36 3.15 1.82 13.07
N GLY A 37 3.29 2.72 14.05
CA GLY A 37 3.20 4.17 13.85
C GLY A 37 4.24 4.70 12.87
N THR A 38 5.49 4.25 12.97
CA THR A 38 6.54 4.64 12.01
C THR A 38 6.22 4.18 10.60
N ASN A 39 5.71 2.96 10.42
CA ASN A 39 5.36 2.46 9.09
C ASN A 39 4.23 3.28 8.46
N LEU A 40 3.19 3.61 9.24
CA LEU A 40 2.08 4.49 8.82
C LEU A 40 2.58 5.88 8.44
N LEU A 41 3.44 6.49 9.28
CA LEU A 41 3.97 7.83 9.02
C LEU A 41 4.72 7.88 7.68
N VAL A 42 5.59 6.90 7.42
CA VAL A 42 6.31 6.86 6.15
C VAL A 42 5.34 6.66 4.97
N GLY A 43 4.30 5.85 5.13
CA GLY A 43 3.25 5.71 4.11
C GLY A 43 2.57 7.04 3.78
N VAL A 44 2.24 7.85 4.80
CA VAL A 44 1.66 9.19 4.61
C VAL A 44 2.65 10.11 3.89
N CYS A 45 3.92 10.14 4.30
CA CYS A 45 4.94 10.95 3.64
C CYS A 45 5.12 10.58 2.17
N VAL A 46 5.14 9.28 1.84
CA VAL A 46 5.21 8.81 0.44
C VAL A 46 3.97 9.21 -0.34
N GLY A 47 2.78 9.12 0.25
CA GLY A 47 1.53 9.57 -0.38
C GLY A 47 1.55 11.07 -0.71
N VAL A 48 1.96 11.90 0.26
CA VAL A 48 2.09 13.35 0.06
C VAL A 48 3.13 13.67 -1.00
N ALA A 49 4.29 13.00 -0.98
CA ALA A 49 5.32 13.17 -2.00
C ALA A 49 4.81 12.76 -3.40
N GLY A 50 4.01 11.70 -3.50
CA GLY A 50 3.37 11.28 -4.74
C GLY A 50 2.42 12.34 -5.31
N ILE A 51 1.57 12.92 -4.46
CA ILE A 51 0.68 14.03 -4.85
C ILE A 51 1.50 15.26 -5.27
N ALA A 52 2.51 15.64 -4.48
CA ALA A 52 3.37 16.78 -4.78
C ALA A 52 4.13 16.61 -6.10
N ALA A 53 4.59 15.39 -6.41
CA ALA A 53 5.26 15.07 -7.66
C ALA A 53 4.31 15.10 -8.87
N HIS A 54 3.03 14.72 -8.69
CA HIS A 54 2.04 14.72 -9.78
C HIS A 54 1.21 16.01 -9.90
N ALA A 55 1.20 16.87 -8.89
CA ALA A 55 0.48 18.14 -8.91
C ALA A 55 0.83 19.02 -10.14
N PRO A 56 2.11 19.13 -10.58
CA PRO A 56 2.47 19.90 -11.77
C PRO A 56 2.02 19.27 -13.09
N SER A 57 1.83 17.94 -13.13
CA SER A 57 1.44 17.19 -14.34
C SER A 57 -0.07 17.15 -14.59
N GLY A 58 -0.88 17.76 -13.71
CA GLY A 58 -2.34 17.74 -13.79
C GLY A 58 -2.93 16.57 -13.00
N VAL A 59 -3.33 16.83 -11.76
CA VAL A 59 -4.07 15.86 -10.94
C VAL A 59 -5.56 16.02 -11.21
N ASP A 60 -6.22 14.91 -11.56
CA ASP A 60 -7.67 14.84 -11.55
C ASP A 60 -8.17 14.79 -10.10
N TRP A 61 -8.57 15.96 -9.59
CA TRP A 61 -9.07 16.11 -8.22
C TRP A 61 -10.39 15.37 -7.96
N THR A 62 -11.18 15.10 -9.01
CA THR A 62 -12.42 14.33 -8.90
C THR A 62 -12.10 12.85 -8.67
N LEU A 63 -11.20 12.28 -9.47
CA LEU A 63 -10.71 10.91 -9.25
C LEU A 63 -10.01 10.78 -7.89
N PHE A 64 -9.22 11.76 -7.50
CA PHE A 64 -8.57 11.80 -6.19
C PHE A 64 -9.61 11.80 -5.06
N ALA A 65 -10.64 12.64 -5.14
CA ALA A 65 -11.68 12.74 -4.13
C ALA A 65 -12.49 11.44 -4.02
N ILE A 66 -12.92 10.86 -5.15
CA ILE A 66 -13.67 9.60 -5.18
C ILE A 66 -12.82 8.45 -4.63
N GLY A 67 -11.57 8.34 -5.09
CA GLY A 67 -10.62 7.33 -4.63
C GLY A 67 -10.34 7.46 -3.13
N SER A 68 -10.17 8.67 -2.63
CA SER A 68 -9.96 8.94 -1.20
C SER A 68 -11.21 8.62 -0.37
N ALA A 69 -12.39 9.03 -0.84
CA ALA A 69 -13.65 8.77 -0.17
C ALA A 69 -13.98 7.27 -0.07
N ALA A 70 -13.54 6.44 -1.02
CA ALA A 70 -13.65 5.00 -0.94
C ALA A 70 -12.53 4.37 -0.08
N SER A 71 -11.29 4.84 -0.25
CA SER A 71 -10.12 4.24 0.39
C SER A 71 -10.06 4.48 1.90
N VAL A 72 -10.41 5.68 2.37
CA VAL A 72 -10.38 6.03 3.80
C VAL A 72 -11.29 5.13 4.65
N PRO A 73 -12.60 4.99 4.36
CA PRO A 73 -13.46 4.08 5.11
C PRO A 73 -13.06 2.62 4.92
N GLY A 74 -12.62 2.23 3.71
CA GLY A 74 -12.10 0.88 3.45
C GLY A 74 -10.90 0.54 4.33
N ALA A 75 -9.93 1.45 4.46
CA ALA A 75 -8.76 1.28 5.31
C ALA A 75 -9.14 1.25 6.80
N LEU A 76 -10.10 2.08 7.22
CA LEU A 76 -10.56 2.11 8.61
C LEU A 76 -11.27 0.81 9.01
N LEU A 77 -12.15 0.31 8.13
CA LEU A 77 -12.81 -0.99 8.31
C LEU A 77 -11.82 -2.14 8.26
N GLY A 78 -10.89 -2.11 7.30
CA GLY A 78 -9.81 -3.09 7.18
C GLY A 78 -8.99 -3.18 8.46
N ALA A 79 -8.50 -2.04 8.97
CA ALA A 79 -7.72 -2.00 10.21
C ALA A 79 -8.46 -2.61 11.42
N ARG A 80 -9.77 -2.39 11.53
CA ARG A 80 -10.60 -2.99 12.58
C ARG A 80 -10.80 -4.49 12.40
N LEU A 81 -10.92 -4.97 11.16
CA LEU A 81 -11.13 -6.38 10.84
C LEU A 81 -9.84 -7.20 10.90
N THR A 82 -8.69 -6.61 10.57
CA THR A 82 -7.38 -7.27 10.59
C THR A 82 -7.05 -7.82 11.98
N GLY A 83 -7.40 -7.11 13.06
CA GLY A 83 -7.22 -7.59 14.43
C GLY A 83 -8.10 -8.79 14.81
N ARG A 84 -9.05 -9.18 13.96
CA ARG A 84 -10.00 -10.29 14.19
C ARG A 84 -9.76 -11.49 13.27
N LEU A 85 -8.80 -11.38 12.34
CA LEU A 85 -8.49 -12.42 11.36
C LEU A 85 -7.21 -13.15 11.73
N ASP A 86 -7.19 -14.47 11.58
CA ASP A 86 -5.97 -15.26 11.70
C ASP A 86 -4.94 -14.83 10.65
N GLU A 87 -3.67 -14.76 11.05
CA GLU A 87 -2.54 -14.32 10.21
C GLU A 87 -2.51 -15.07 8.86
N ARG A 88 -2.76 -16.38 8.87
CA ARG A 88 -2.79 -17.20 7.65
C ARG A 88 -3.88 -16.79 6.67
N ARG A 89 -5.07 -16.43 7.17
CA ARG A 89 -6.19 -15.96 6.34
C ARG A 89 -5.93 -14.57 5.80
N LEU A 90 -5.32 -13.70 6.60
CA LEU A 90 -4.91 -12.36 6.17
C LEU A 90 -3.89 -12.45 5.03
N LEU A 91 -2.86 -13.28 5.18
CA LEU A 91 -1.84 -13.50 4.13
C LEU A 91 -2.45 -14.10 2.87
N GLN A 92 -3.37 -15.04 2.99
CA GLN A 92 -4.10 -15.58 1.84
C GLN A 92 -4.95 -14.53 1.14
N ALA A 93 -5.68 -13.68 1.89
CA ALA A 93 -6.50 -12.61 1.31
C ALA A 93 -5.64 -11.60 0.55
N VAL A 94 -4.53 -11.14 1.15
CA VAL A 94 -3.56 -10.25 0.47
C VAL A 94 -2.99 -10.93 -0.77
N GLY A 95 -2.59 -12.20 -0.66
CA GLY A 95 -2.09 -12.99 -1.79
C GLY A 95 -3.08 -13.08 -2.95
N ILE A 96 -4.36 -13.37 -2.66
CA ILE A 96 -5.42 -13.41 -3.67
C ILE A 96 -5.59 -12.04 -4.34
N ILE A 97 -5.67 -10.95 -3.57
CA ILE A 97 -5.79 -9.59 -4.11
C ILE A 97 -4.62 -9.23 -5.03
N LEU A 98 -3.39 -9.60 -4.64
CA LEU A 98 -2.20 -9.32 -5.45
C LEU A 98 -2.18 -10.13 -6.75
N VAL A 99 -2.53 -11.42 -6.69
CA VAL A 99 -2.59 -12.27 -7.89
C VAL A 99 -3.68 -11.77 -8.83
N THR A 100 -4.86 -11.43 -8.34
CA THR A 100 -5.95 -10.94 -9.20
C THR A 100 -5.61 -9.60 -9.82
N ALA A 101 -5.06 -8.64 -9.05
CA ALA A 101 -4.61 -7.36 -9.57
C ALA A 101 -3.48 -7.51 -10.60
N GLY A 102 -2.52 -8.40 -10.34
CA GLY A 102 -1.41 -8.69 -11.25
C GLY A 102 -1.89 -9.30 -12.57
N VAL A 103 -2.76 -10.31 -12.51
CA VAL A 103 -3.37 -10.92 -13.69
C VAL A 103 -4.18 -9.90 -14.49
N ALA A 104 -5.01 -9.09 -13.82
CA ALA A 104 -5.78 -8.04 -14.48
C ALA A 104 -4.87 -7.03 -15.20
N ALA A 105 -3.78 -6.60 -14.55
CA ALA A 105 -2.82 -5.67 -15.15
C ALA A 105 -2.11 -6.27 -16.38
N VAL A 106 -1.73 -7.55 -16.33
CA VAL A 106 -1.12 -8.25 -17.48
C VAL A 106 -2.10 -8.35 -18.64
N LEU A 107 -3.36 -8.72 -18.37
CA LEU A 107 -4.39 -8.82 -19.39
C LEU A 107 -4.69 -7.45 -20.03
N GLN A 108 -4.76 -6.40 -19.22
CA GLN A 108 -5.03 -5.05 -19.70
C GLN A 108 -3.85 -4.43 -20.48
N GLY A 109 -2.62 -4.90 -20.24
CA GLY A 109 -1.45 -4.53 -21.05
C GLY A 109 -1.25 -5.39 -22.30
N ALA A 110 -1.97 -6.50 -22.45
CA ALA A 110 -1.92 -7.38 -23.62
C ALA A 110 -3.01 -7.07 -24.67
N LEU A 111 -4.05 -6.34 -24.26
CA LEU A 111 -5.12 -5.80 -25.11
C LEU A 111 -4.78 -4.38 -25.59
#